data_AF-A0A4Q8XSA6-F1
#
_entry.id   AF-A0A4Q8XSA6-F1
#
_cell.length_a   1.000
_cell.length_b   1.000
_cell.length_c   1.000
_cell.angle_alpha   90.00
_cell.angle_beta   90.00
_cell.angle_gamma   90.00
#
_symmetry.space_group_name_H-M   'P 1'
#
loop_
_entity.id
_entity.type
_entity.pdbx_description
1 polymer ?
#
loop_
_entity_poly.entity_id
_entity_poly.type
_entity_poly.pdbx_seq_one_letter_code
_entity_poly.pdbx_strand_id
1 'polypeptide(L)'
;MPLPRFTGGGSFSFRGRSNLSVAITHQDFDSSKFFAGIARGIAGALLFALPMFMTMEMWELGFYMDRSRLFLLLIVNIPLLVILSDRIGFERTSTWRQAIRDASIAYGLGVIGSALILMAMGVLKYDQSPHEIIGIIAIQAIPASIGAMLGRSQLGGQSDDGDDAKEGDGDDPVHERETSYVGELFLMAVGALFLSLNVAPTEEMILLSYKMTPWHGPLMIAASLAVMHGFVYALSFKGSHDLAEGTPSWHAFVRFTLPGYVIAGLISAYCLWTFHRTDDIGSTQILMAVVVLSFPGAIGAAAARLIL
;
A
#
# COMPACT_ATOMS: atom_id res chain seq x y z
N MET A 1 -41.18 -67.53 -50.95
CA MET A 1 -39.96 -67.87 -50.18
C MET A 1 -40.34 -67.90 -48.70
N PRO A 2 -40.33 -69.05 -48.00
CA PRO A 2 -40.67 -69.14 -46.58
C PRO A 2 -39.48 -69.54 -45.67
N LEU A 3 -39.66 -69.26 -44.35
CA LEU A 3 -38.98 -69.76 -43.12
C LEU A 3 -37.77 -68.94 -42.54
N PRO A 4 -37.42 -69.07 -41.23
CA PRO A 4 -38.23 -68.91 -39.99
C PRO A 4 -37.51 -68.21 -38.77
N ARG A 5 -38.26 -68.04 -37.65
CA ARG A 5 -38.02 -67.68 -36.20
C ARG A 5 -36.60 -67.65 -35.56
N PHE A 6 -36.42 -66.84 -34.47
CA PHE A 6 -35.91 -67.17 -33.09
C PHE A 6 -35.76 -65.87 -32.23
N THR A 7 -36.63 -65.57 -31.24
CA THR A 7 -36.49 -65.60 -29.74
C THR A 7 -35.30 -64.92 -29.04
N GLY A 8 -35.60 -64.23 -27.93
CA GLY A 8 -34.68 -63.83 -26.84
C GLY A 8 -34.98 -62.38 -26.43
N GLY A 9 -35.25 -61.97 -25.19
CA GLY A 9 -34.99 -62.51 -23.86
C GLY A 9 -34.75 -61.28 -22.98
N GLY A 10 -35.63 -61.01 -22.01
CA GLY A 10 -35.60 -59.78 -21.22
C GLY A 10 -34.42 -59.71 -20.25
N SER A 11 -33.89 -58.51 -20.03
CA SER A 11 -33.18 -58.17 -18.80
C SER A 11 -33.59 -56.77 -18.33
N PHE A 12 -34.34 -56.73 -17.24
CA PHE A 12 -34.55 -55.55 -16.41
C PHE A 12 -33.22 -55.19 -15.73
N SER A 13 -32.75 -53.95 -15.89
CA SER A 13 -31.69 -53.37 -15.06
C SER A 13 -32.29 -52.23 -14.25
N PHE A 14 -32.44 -52.46 -12.94
CA PHE A 14 -32.88 -51.50 -11.96
C PHE A 14 -31.64 -50.86 -11.29
N ARG A 15 -31.72 -49.54 -11.09
CA ARG A 15 -31.14 -48.80 -9.96
C ARG A 15 -29.67 -48.38 -10.08
N GLY A 16 -29.45 -47.29 -10.83
CA GLY A 16 -28.34 -46.39 -10.60
C GLY A 16 -28.49 -45.73 -9.23
N ARG A 17 -27.66 -46.14 -8.25
CA ARG A 17 -27.40 -45.38 -7.03
C ARG A 17 -26.50 -44.20 -7.42
N SER A 18 -27.05 -43.00 -7.40
CA SER A 18 -26.28 -41.76 -7.39
C SER A 18 -25.51 -41.68 -6.06
N ASN A 19 -24.23 -42.07 -6.08
CA ASN A 19 -23.32 -41.69 -5.02
C ASN A 19 -23.06 -40.18 -5.19
N LEU A 20 -23.69 -39.36 -4.34
CA LEU A 20 -23.21 -38.00 -4.10
C LEU A 20 -21.85 -38.12 -3.41
N SER A 21 -20.78 -38.05 -4.20
CA SER A 21 -19.46 -37.76 -3.69
C SER A 21 -19.45 -36.29 -3.28
N VAL A 22 -19.70 -36.03 -1.99
CA VAL A 22 -19.38 -34.73 -1.40
C VAL A 22 -17.86 -34.61 -1.45
N ALA A 23 -17.35 -33.95 -2.49
CA ALA A 23 -15.96 -33.53 -2.57
C ALA A 23 -15.76 -32.47 -1.48
N ILE A 24 -15.30 -32.92 -0.31
CA ILE A 24 -14.70 -32.02 0.66
C ILE A 24 -13.36 -31.63 0.06
N THR A 25 -13.31 -30.48 -0.62
CA THR A 25 -12.05 -29.84 -0.99
C THR A 25 -11.32 -29.51 0.30
N HIS A 26 -10.45 -30.42 0.74
CA HIS A 26 -9.37 -30.06 1.63
C HIS A 26 -8.50 -29.07 0.86
N GLN A 27 -8.59 -27.78 1.20
CA GLN A 27 -7.59 -26.81 0.79
C GLN A 27 -6.26 -27.25 1.40
N ASP A 28 -5.44 -27.95 0.62
CA ASP A 28 -4.06 -28.21 0.99
C ASP A 28 -3.35 -26.85 1.12
N PHE A 29 -2.96 -26.53 2.35
CA PHE A 29 -2.27 -25.29 2.67
C PHE A 29 -0.87 -25.37 2.06
N ASP A 30 -0.67 -24.74 0.90
CA ASP A 30 0.64 -24.69 0.25
C ASP A 30 1.60 -23.83 1.10
N SER A 31 2.34 -24.52 1.97
CA SER A 31 3.24 -23.91 2.94
C SER A 31 4.40 -23.17 2.25
N SER A 32 4.76 -23.55 1.03
CA SER A 32 5.81 -22.90 0.24
C SER A 32 5.34 -21.53 -0.25
N LYS A 33 4.12 -21.45 -0.81
CA LYS A 33 3.50 -20.19 -1.23
C LYS A 33 3.33 -19.22 -0.05
N PHE A 34 2.91 -19.74 1.10
CA PHE A 34 2.77 -18.94 2.33
C PHE A 34 4.11 -18.38 2.81
N PHE A 35 5.16 -19.19 2.87
CA PHE A 35 6.49 -18.76 3.30
C PHE A 35 7.11 -17.74 2.33
N ALA A 36 6.94 -17.95 1.01
CA ALA A 36 7.37 -16.99 0.01
C ALA A 36 6.62 -15.65 0.15
N GLY A 37 5.33 -15.67 0.48
CA GLY A 37 4.54 -14.47 0.79
C GLY A 37 5.07 -13.71 2.02
N ILE A 38 5.45 -14.42 3.08
CA ILE A 38 6.08 -13.82 4.27
C ILE A 38 7.44 -13.22 3.92
N ALA A 39 8.29 -13.94 3.18
CA ALA A 39 9.61 -13.47 2.80
C ALA A 39 9.55 -12.17 1.97
N ARG A 40 8.61 -12.10 1.01
CA ARG A 40 8.34 -10.89 0.23
C ARG A 40 7.79 -9.75 1.09
N GLY A 41 6.91 -10.06 2.04
CA GLY A 41 6.43 -9.09 3.03
C GLY A 41 7.56 -8.52 3.88
N ILE A 42 8.46 -9.35 4.40
CA ILE A 42 9.64 -8.86 5.13
C ILE A 42 10.56 -8.04 4.22
N ALA A 43 10.84 -8.52 3.00
CA ALA A 43 11.66 -7.77 2.05
C ALA A 43 11.07 -6.39 1.73
N GLY A 44 9.75 -6.30 1.54
CA GLY A 44 9.05 -5.02 1.40
C GLY A 44 9.15 -4.15 2.64
N ALA A 45 8.88 -4.72 3.82
CA ALA A 45 8.98 -4.00 5.09
C ALA A 45 10.35 -3.36 5.26
N LEU A 46 11.40 -4.13 5.00
CA LEU A 46 12.78 -3.66 5.05
C LEU A 46 13.03 -2.59 3.99
N LEU A 47 12.85 -2.90 2.70
CA LEU A 47 13.15 -1.97 1.60
C LEU A 47 12.52 -0.59 1.81
N PHE A 48 11.26 -0.57 2.23
CA PHE A 48 10.49 0.65 2.37
C PHE A 48 10.69 1.37 3.72
N ALA A 49 11.04 0.66 4.79
CA ALA A 49 11.32 1.28 6.09
C ALA A 49 12.81 1.48 6.39
N LEU A 50 13.71 1.00 5.52
CA LEU A 50 15.17 1.10 5.68
C LEU A 50 15.64 2.53 6.00
N PRO A 51 15.23 3.59 5.28
CA PRO A 51 15.71 4.94 5.62
C PRO A 51 15.32 5.36 7.03
N MET A 52 14.13 4.99 7.49
CA MET A 52 13.66 5.25 8.87
C MET A 52 14.32 4.33 9.89
N PHE A 53 14.69 3.12 9.49
CA PHE A 53 15.52 2.27 10.33
C PHE A 53 16.92 2.81 10.50
N MET A 54 17.40 3.75 9.70
CA MET A 54 18.78 4.23 9.75
C MET A 54 18.94 5.62 10.40
N THR A 55 17.83 6.30 10.68
CA THR A 55 17.85 7.69 11.17
C THR A 55 17.72 7.75 12.69
N MET A 56 18.70 8.39 13.31
CA MET A 56 18.74 8.61 14.76
C MET A 56 17.51 9.37 15.26
N GLU A 57 17.10 10.42 14.54
CA GLU A 57 15.87 11.20 14.79
C GLU A 57 14.62 10.32 14.96
N MET A 58 14.49 9.29 14.13
CA MET A 58 13.30 8.43 14.14
C MET A 58 13.30 7.48 15.34
N TRP A 59 14.44 6.91 15.70
CA TRP A 59 14.50 6.06 16.89
C TRP A 59 14.36 6.89 18.17
N GLU A 60 14.92 8.09 18.20
CA GLU A 60 14.86 8.94 19.38
C GLU A 60 13.45 9.45 19.69
N LEU A 61 12.63 9.68 18.65
CA LEU A 61 11.21 9.97 18.82
C LEU A 61 10.48 8.89 19.64
N GLY A 62 10.96 7.63 19.63
CA GLY A 62 10.42 6.57 20.47
C GLY A 62 10.51 6.84 21.98
N PHE A 63 11.45 7.68 22.42
CA PHE A 63 11.62 8.05 23.84
C PHE A 63 10.67 9.15 24.29
N TYR A 64 10.56 10.24 23.52
CA TYR A 64 9.90 11.47 23.97
C TYR A 64 8.62 11.84 23.21
N MET A 65 8.23 11.12 22.16
CA MET A 65 7.00 11.44 21.43
C MET A 65 5.77 11.30 22.33
N ASP A 66 4.91 12.32 22.28
CA ASP A 66 3.66 12.32 23.05
C ASP A 66 2.81 11.08 22.73
N ARG A 67 2.32 10.43 23.79
CA ARG A 67 1.63 9.14 23.69
C ARG A 67 0.30 9.27 22.96
N SER A 68 -0.35 10.44 22.99
CA SER A 68 -1.59 10.68 22.26
C SER A 68 -1.34 10.76 20.74
N ARG A 69 -0.25 11.39 20.31
CA ARG A 69 0.13 11.45 18.87
C ARG A 69 0.55 10.08 18.34
N LEU A 70 1.33 9.32 19.11
CA LEU A 70 1.66 7.92 18.76
C LEU A 70 0.40 7.05 18.66
N PHE A 71 -0.48 7.15 19.66
CA PHE A 71 -1.71 6.37 19.67
C PHE A 71 -2.62 6.70 18.50
N LEU A 72 -2.75 7.99 18.15
CA LEU A 72 -3.48 8.42 16.97
C LEU A 72 -2.86 7.85 15.69
N LEU A 73 -1.54 7.93 15.55
CA LEU A 73 -0.83 7.40 14.38
C LEU A 73 -1.04 5.89 14.22
N LEU A 74 -1.01 5.13 15.32
CA LEU A 74 -1.31 3.69 15.31
C LEU A 74 -2.78 3.41 14.96
N ILE A 75 -3.72 4.17 15.52
CA ILE A 75 -5.15 4.05 15.20
C ILE A 75 -5.42 4.33 13.74
N VAL A 76 -4.76 5.33 13.14
CA VAL A 76 -4.91 5.69 11.72
C VAL A 76 -4.24 4.66 10.82
N ASN A 77 -3.15 4.03 11.27
CA ASN A 77 -2.46 3.01 10.49
C ASN A 77 -3.32 1.76 10.26
N ILE A 78 -4.15 1.33 11.22
CA ILE A 78 -5.01 0.15 11.06
C ILE A 78 -6.00 0.27 9.88
N PRO A 79 -6.88 1.28 9.81
CA PRO A 79 -7.79 1.43 8.67
C PRO A 79 -7.03 1.73 7.38
N LEU A 80 -5.89 2.44 7.43
CA LEU A 80 -5.02 2.63 6.28
C LEU A 80 -4.59 1.28 5.69
N LEU A 81 -4.07 0.36 6.51
CA LEU A 81 -3.65 -0.96 6.07
C LEU A 81 -4.84 -1.81 5.59
N VAL A 82 -5.99 -1.75 6.26
CA VAL A 82 -7.18 -2.51 5.82
C VAL A 82 -7.66 -2.05 4.45
N ILE A 83 -7.78 -0.73 4.23
CA ILE A 83 -8.19 -0.18 2.93
C ILE A 83 -7.11 -0.46 1.88
N LEU A 84 -5.83 -0.31 2.22
CA LEU A 84 -4.73 -0.61 1.31
C LEU A 84 -4.74 -2.09 0.89
N SER A 85 -5.02 -2.99 1.84
CA SER A 85 -5.14 -4.42 1.57
C SER A 85 -6.35 -4.75 0.72
N ASP A 86 -7.47 -4.05 0.88
CA ASP A 86 -8.66 -4.25 0.05
C ASP A 86 -8.44 -3.75 -1.38
N ARG A 87 -7.73 -2.63 -1.54
CA ARG A 87 -7.50 -2.00 -2.85
C ARG A 87 -6.35 -2.64 -3.63
N ILE A 88 -5.29 -3.06 -2.95
CA ILE A 88 -4.10 -3.70 -3.56
C ILE A 88 -4.20 -5.24 -3.50
N GLY A 89 -5.08 -5.80 -2.65
CA GLY A 89 -5.27 -7.24 -2.51
C GLY A 89 -5.79 -7.89 -3.79
N PHE A 90 -4.93 -8.68 -4.42
CA PHE A 90 -5.11 -9.31 -5.73
C PHE A 90 -6.04 -10.54 -5.77
N GLU A 91 -6.79 -10.87 -4.71
CA GLU A 91 -7.79 -11.97 -4.79
C GLU A 91 -9.11 -11.45 -5.37
N ARG A 92 -9.66 -12.16 -6.38
CA ARG A 92 -10.87 -11.78 -7.12
C ARG A 92 -12.15 -11.68 -6.27
N THR A 93 -12.09 -11.96 -4.96
CA THR A 93 -13.20 -11.89 -4.01
C THR A 93 -12.74 -11.43 -2.62
N SER A 94 -12.12 -10.24 -2.51
CA SER A 94 -11.76 -9.65 -1.21
C SER A 94 -13.01 -9.50 -0.33
N THR A 95 -13.15 -10.41 0.65
CA THR A 95 -14.07 -10.19 1.76
C THR A 95 -13.35 -9.32 2.78
N TRP A 96 -14.05 -8.38 3.45
CA TRP A 96 -13.48 -7.55 4.53
C TRP A 96 -12.65 -8.34 5.56
N ARG A 97 -12.99 -9.61 5.81
CA ARG A 97 -12.24 -10.52 6.67
C ARG A 97 -10.82 -10.84 6.16
N GLN A 98 -10.64 -11.00 4.85
CA GLN A 98 -9.33 -11.22 4.23
C GLN A 98 -8.48 -9.94 4.28
N ALA A 99 -9.06 -8.78 3.97
CA ALA A 99 -8.38 -7.49 4.08
C ALA A 99 -7.87 -7.22 5.51
N ILE A 100 -8.68 -7.51 6.53
CA ILE A 100 -8.27 -7.41 7.93
C ILE A 100 -7.15 -8.41 8.26
N ARG A 101 -7.23 -9.66 7.77
CA ARG A 101 -6.19 -10.67 7.95
C ARG A 101 -4.86 -10.20 7.34
N ASP A 102 -4.89 -9.73 6.11
CA ASP A 102 -3.69 -9.33 5.38
C ASP A 102 -3.08 -8.04 5.96
N ALA A 103 -3.91 -7.09 6.39
CA ALA A 103 -3.48 -5.94 7.19
C ALA A 103 -2.83 -6.36 8.51
N SER A 104 -3.41 -7.33 9.23
CA SER A 104 -2.87 -7.84 10.48
C SER A 104 -1.52 -8.54 10.29
N ILE A 105 -1.38 -9.33 9.21
CA ILE A 105 -0.10 -9.96 8.85
C ILE A 105 0.93 -8.90 8.50
N ALA A 106 0.60 -7.91 7.66
CA ALA A 106 1.50 -6.83 7.29
C ALA A 106 1.97 -6.02 8.51
N TYR A 107 1.05 -5.70 9.43
CA TYR A 107 1.39 -5.03 10.68
C TYR A 107 2.29 -5.89 11.57
N GLY A 108 1.99 -7.18 11.72
CA GLY A 108 2.83 -8.12 12.46
C GLY A 108 4.25 -8.25 11.89
N LEU A 109 4.37 -8.32 10.55
CA LEU A 109 5.67 -8.29 9.87
C LEU A 109 6.40 -6.97 10.08
N GLY A 110 5.68 -5.84 10.09
CA GLY A 110 6.23 -4.54 10.42
C GLY A 110 6.81 -4.50 11.84
N VAL A 111 6.07 -4.99 12.84
CA VAL A 111 6.52 -5.06 14.24
C VAL A 111 7.73 -5.98 14.39
N ILE A 112 7.66 -7.22 13.87
CA ILE A 112 8.76 -8.20 13.99
C ILE A 112 10.00 -7.70 13.23
N GLY A 113 9.83 -7.23 11.99
CA GLY A 113 10.92 -6.69 11.18
C GLY A 113 11.60 -5.51 11.87
N SER A 114 10.80 -4.60 12.45
CA SER A 114 11.32 -3.46 13.21
C SER A 114 12.11 -3.90 14.44
N ALA A 115 11.55 -4.79 15.25
CA ALA A 115 12.22 -5.29 16.45
C ALA A 115 13.55 -5.99 16.11
N LEU A 116 13.56 -6.85 15.08
CA LEU A 116 14.76 -7.58 14.66
C LEU A 116 15.86 -6.66 14.14
N ILE A 117 15.51 -5.70 13.28
CA ILE A 117 16.49 -4.76 12.71
C ILE A 117 17.03 -3.81 13.78
N LEU A 118 16.16 -3.23 14.60
CA LEU A 118 16.58 -2.32 15.68
C LEU A 118 17.43 -3.04 16.74
N MET A 119 17.14 -4.31 17.01
CA MET A 119 17.99 -5.17 17.85
C MET A 119 19.34 -5.44 17.18
N ALA A 120 19.36 -5.80 15.90
CA ALA A 120 20.59 -6.07 15.15
C ALA A 120 21.50 -4.84 15.03
N MET A 121 20.92 -3.65 14.91
CA MET A 121 21.67 -2.38 14.89
C MET A 121 22.12 -1.92 16.29
N GLY A 122 21.71 -2.61 17.36
CA GLY A 122 22.05 -2.22 18.74
C GLY A 122 21.32 -0.97 19.24
N VAL A 123 20.22 -0.59 18.59
CA VAL A 123 19.36 0.53 19.02
C VAL A 123 18.51 0.14 20.22
N LEU A 124 18.02 -1.10 20.23
CA LEU A 124 17.33 -1.68 21.38
C LEU A 124 18.37 -2.24 22.36
N LYS A 125 18.41 -1.69 23.55
CA LYS A 125 19.30 -2.12 24.64
C LYS A 125 18.49 -2.74 25.77
N TYR A 126 19.11 -3.67 26.49
CA TYR A 126 18.48 -4.37 27.61
C TYR A 126 18.28 -3.52 28.86
N ASP A 127 19.01 -2.41 28.98
CA ASP A 127 18.91 -1.45 30.09
C ASP A 127 17.80 -0.41 29.90
N GLN A 128 17.20 -0.34 28.70
CA GLN A 128 16.07 0.55 28.41
C GLN A 128 14.80 0.09 29.11
N SER A 129 13.95 1.05 29.43
CA SER A 129 12.66 0.75 30.01
C SER A 129 11.70 0.15 28.95
N PRO A 130 10.74 -0.70 29.35
CA PRO A 130 9.84 -1.34 28.39
C PRO A 130 9.01 -0.35 27.54
N HIS A 131 8.71 0.83 28.10
CA HIS A 131 7.90 1.83 27.40
C HIS A 131 8.65 2.53 26.26
N GLU A 132 9.97 2.64 26.37
CA GLU A 132 10.84 3.17 25.31
C GLU A 132 10.97 2.15 24.19
N ILE A 133 11.25 0.89 24.52
CA ILE A 133 11.33 -0.21 23.54
C ILE A 133 10.04 -0.31 22.72
N ILE A 134 8.88 -0.26 23.38
CA ILE A 134 7.58 -0.29 22.69
C ILE A 134 7.40 0.95 21.80
N GLY A 135 7.81 2.14 22.26
CA GLY A 135 7.70 3.38 21.48
C GLY A 135 8.51 3.34 20.18
N ILE A 136 9.79 2.92 20.27
CA ILE A 136 10.69 2.81 19.11
C ILE A 136 10.14 1.78 18.12
N ILE A 137 9.73 0.60 18.59
CA ILE A 137 9.18 -0.43 17.71
C ILE A 137 7.86 0.04 17.06
N ALA A 138 6.99 0.71 17.82
CA ALA A 138 5.68 1.14 17.33
C ALA A 138 5.78 2.18 16.21
N ILE A 139 6.68 3.16 16.33
CA ILE A 139 6.91 4.18 15.29
C ILE A 139 7.40 3.52 14.00
N GLN A 140 8.38 2.62 14.10
CA GLN A 140 8.96 1.94 12.93
C GLN A 140 8.00 0.91 12.29
N ALA A 141 7.12 0.30 13.08
CA ALA A 141 6.18 -0.69 12.60
C ALA A 141 5.20 -0.11 11.56
N ILE A 142 4.88 1.18 11.63
CA ILE A 142 3.94 1.85 10.71
C ILE A 142 4.46 1.80 9.27
N PRO A 143 5.58 2.45 8.92
CA PRO A 143 6.08 2.38 7.56
C PRO A 143 6.53 0.97 7.15
N ALA A 144 7.06 0.17 8.08
CA ALA A 144 7.42 -1.21 7.80
C ALA A 144 6.19 -2.04 7.41
N SER A 145 5.03 -1.79 8.03
CA SER A 145 3.78 -2.47 7.68
C SER A 145 3.22 -2.06 6.31
N ILE A 146 3.30 -0.78 5.95
CA ILE A 146 2.98 -0.29 4.61
C ILE A 146 3.89 -0.97 3.58
N GLY A 147 5.19 -0.98 3.86
CA GLY A 147 6.20 -1.66 3.05
C GLY A 147 5.93 -3.16 2.90
N ALA A 148 5.53 -3.83 3.98
CA ALA A 148 5.23 -5.25 3.96
C ALA A 148 4.04 -5.58 3.04
N MET A 149 3.01 -4.74 3.09
CA MET A 149 1.84 -4.89 2.25
C MET A 149 2.19 -4.68 0.77
N LEU A 150 2.91 -3.61 0.45
CA LEU A 150 3.36 -3.30 -0.91
C LEU A 150 4.35 -4.35 -1.45
N GLY A 151 5.30 -4.82 -0.63
CA GLY A 151 6.27 -5.83 -1.05
C GLY A 151 5.61 -7.18 -1.34
N ARG A 152 4.66 -7.59 -0.50
CA ARG A 152 3.90 -8.83 -0.73
C ARG A 152 3.08 -8.74 -2.02
N SER A 153 2.52 -7.57 -2.35
CA SER A 153 1.75 -7.36 -3.57
C SER A 153 2.59 -7.21 -4.83
N GLN A 154 3.77 -6.57 -4.76
CA GLN A 154 4.61 -6.26 -5.92
C GLN A 154 5.65 -7.34 -6.24
N LEU A 155 6.25 -7.97 -5.23
CA LEU A 155 7.24 -9.04 -5.41
C LEU A 155 6.58 -10.41 -5.58
N GLY A 156 5.26 -10.49 -5.34
CA GLY A 156 4.43 -11.69 -5.49
C GLY A 156 3.90 -11.93 -6.89
N GLY A 157 4.44 -11.23 -7.90
CA GLY A 157 3.98 -11.20 -9.28
C GLY A 157 3.28 -12.47 -9.74
N GLN A 158 2.01 -12.31 -10.13
CA GLN A 158 1.31 -13.06 -11.18
C GLN A 158 1.87 -14.46 -11.45
N SER A 159 1.76 -15.34 -10.46
CA SER A 159 2.14 -16.74 -10.60
C SER A 159 1.02 -17.60 -10.01
N ASP A 160 0.33 -18.25 -10.95
CA ASP A 160 -0.50 -19.45 -10.78
C ASP A 160 -1.93 -19.28 -10.27
N ASP A 161 -2.76 -18.73 -11.16
CA ASP A 161 -4.10 -19.29 -11.44
C ASP A 161 -4.06 -20.00 -12.82
N GLY A 162 -3.01 -20.78 -13.04
CA GLY A 162 -2.87 -21.69 -14.17
C GLY A 162 -3.33 -23.09 -13.78
N ASP A 163 -4.65 -23.31 -13.72
CA ASP A 163 -5.28 -24.62 -13.99
C ASP A 163 -6.82 -24.60 -13.94
N ASP A 164 -7.47 -23.61 -14.58
CA ASP A 164 -8.86 -23.76 -15.03
C ASP A 164 -9.18 -22.84 -16.22
N ALA A 165 -8.25 -22.76 -17.18
CA ALA A 165 -8.58 -22.35 -18.54
C ALA A 165 -9.34 -23.49 -19.25
N LYS A 166 -10.56 -23.79 -18.80
CA LYS A 166 -11.51 -24.57 -19.58
C LYS A 166 -12.12 -23.66 -20.64
N GLU A 167 -11.96 -24.10 -21.87
CA GLU A 167 -12.63 -23.64 -23.08
C GLU A 167 -14.07 -23.20 -22.80
N GLY A 168 -14.30 -21.89 -22.90
CA GLY A 168 -15.60 -21.26 -22.94
C GLY A 168 -15.58 -20.23 -24.07
N ASP A 169 -16.08 -20.64 -25.23
CA ASP A 169 -16.37 -19.78 -26.37
C ASP A 169 -17.50 -18.80 -25.96
N GLY A 170 -17.24 -17.49 -26.04
CA GLY A 170 -18.24 -16.45 -25.79
C GLY A 170 -17.70 -15.22 -25.05
N ASP A 171 -17.35 -14.18 -25.82
CA ASP A 171 -17.48 -12.75 -25.47
C ASP A 171 -17.36 -12.38 -23.98
N ASP A 172 -16.15 -12.47 -23.41
CA ASP A 172 -15.86 -12.03 -22.05
C ASP A 172 -15.03 -10.73 -22.10
N PRO A 173 -15.60 -9.55 -21.77
CA PRO A 173 -14.81 -8.35 -21.63
C PRO A 173 -13.89 -8.55 -20.43
N VAL A 174 -12.59 -8.45 -20.66
CA VAL A 174 -11.58 -8.37 -19.61
C VAL A 174 -12.02 -7.23 -18.69
N HIS A 175 -12.52 -7.57 -17.50
CA HIS A 175 -12.95 -6.58 -16.51
C HIS A 175 -11.74 -5.78 -16.02
N GLU A 176 -11.43 -4.73 -16.77
CA GLU A 176 -10.67 -3.57 -16.35
C GLU A 176 -11.44 -2.98 -15.18
N ARG A 177 -10.98 -3.23 -13.95
CA ARG A 177 -11.59 -2.65 -12.76
C ARG A 177 -11.40 -1.14 -12.87
N GLU A 178 -12.44 -0.41 -13.29
CA GLU A 178 -12.50 1.04 -13.15
C GLU A 178 -12.17 1.39 -11.70
N THR A 179 -10.94 1.86 -11.45
CA THR A 179 -10.58 2.31 -10.11
C THR A 179 -11.42 3.55 -9.82
N SER A 180 -12.30 3.46 -8.82
CA SER A 180 -13.11 4.61 -8.42
C SER A 180 -12.18 5.78 -8.13
N TYR A 181 -12.52 6.99 -8.58
CA TYR A 181 -11.75 8.23 -8.37
C TYR A 181 -11.30 8.41 -6.90
N VAL A 182 -12.15 8.02 -5.94
CA VAL A 182 -11.82 8.06 -4.51
C VAL A 182 -10.67 7.10 -4.14
N GLY A 183 -10.60 5.94 -4.81
CA GLY A 183 -9.50 4.98 -4.70
C GLY A 183 -8.18 5.53 -5.21
N GLU A 184 -8.19 6.21 -6.35
CA GLU A 184 -7.00 6.90 -6.86
C GLU A 184 -6.51 7.93 -5.83
N LEU A 185 -7.39 8.81 -5.33
CA LEU A 185 -7.02 9.81 -4.31
C LEU A 185 -6.50 9.18 -3.01
N PHE A 186 -7.08 8.05 -2.59
CA PHE A 186 -6.59 7.31 -1.42
C PHE A 186 -5.17 6.76 -1.64
N LEU A 187 -4.89 6.17 -2.79
CA LEU A 187 -3.54 5.68 -3.11
C LEU A 187 -2.53 6.81 -3.23
N MET A 188 -2.94 7.98 -3.75
CA MET A 188 -2.12 9.19 -3.70
C MET A 188 -1.79 9.59 -2.25
N ALA A 189 -2.75 9.50 -1.33
CA ALA A 189 -2.51 9.77 0.09
C ALA A 189 -1.54 8.76 0.72
N VAL A 190 -1.67 7.46 0.40
CA VAL A 190 -0.75 6.41 0.86
C VAL A 190 0.66 6.65 0.33
N GLY A 191 0.80 6.95 -0.95
CA GLY A 191 2.10 7.27 -1.57
C GLY A 191 2.74 8.52 -0.96
N ALA A 192 1.95 9.59 -0.78
CA ALA A 192 2.42 10.79 -0.11
C ALA A 192 2.86 10.52 1.33
N LEU A 193 2.07 9.75 2.08
CA LEU A 193 2.35 9.39 3.46
C LEU A 193 3.63 8.58 3.53
N PHE A 194 3.78 7.59 2.66
CA PHE A 194 4.96 6.74 2.63
C PHE A 194 6.26 7.53 2.43
N LEU A 195 6.32 8.41 1.43
CA LEU A 195 7.49 9.26 1.21
C LEU A 195 7.67 10.29 2.33
N SER A 196 6.58 10.84 2.85
CA SER A 196 6.63 11.83 3.94
C SER A 196 7.17 11.21 5.23
N LEU A 197 6.77 9.99 5.59
CA LEU A 197 7.23 9.32 6.81
C LEU A 197 8.74 9.10 6.83
N ASN A 198 9.38 8.97 5.67
CA ASN A 198 10.84 8.79 5.57
C ASN A 198 11.64 10.07 5.88
N VAL A 199 11.00 11.24 5.86
CA VAL A 199 11.69 12.54 5.92
C VAL A 199 11.08 13.48 6.97
N ALA A 200 9.78 13.43 7.20
CA ALA A 200 9.09 14.24 8.20
C ALA A 200 9.64 14.16 9.63
N PRO A 201 10.09 13.00 10.13
CA PRO A 201 10.64 12.89 11.47
C PRO A 201 11.98 13.62 11.62
N THR A 202 12.66 13.97 10.53
CA THR A 202 14.01 14.51 10.57
C THR A 202 14.02 16.03 10.73
N GLU A 203 15.14 16.59 11.20
CA GLU A 203 15.25 18.03 11.47
C GLU A 203 15.38 18.86 10.18
N GLU A 204 15.79 18.22 9.08
CA GLU A 204 16.10 18.89 7.82
C GLU A 204 14.90 19.66 7.26
N MET A 205 13.67 19.22 7.51
CA MET A 205 12.47 19.94 7.03
C MET A 205 12.35 21.34 7.64
N ILE A 206 12.71 21.46 8.92
CA ILE A 206 12.72 22.73 9.64
C ILE A 206 13.96 23.55 9.23
N LEU A 207 15.14 22.93 9.15
CA LEU A 207 16.38 23.62 8.78
C LEU A 207 16.33 24.17 7.36
N LEU A 208 15.75 23.42 6.41
CA LEU A 208 15.55 23.88 5.04
C LEU A 208 14.60 25.05 4.98
N SER A 209 13.49 25.02 5.73
CA SER A 209 12.54 26.13 5.76
C SER A 209 13.18 27.42 6.30
N TYR A 210 14.13 27.35 7.25
CA TYR A 210 14.89 28.53 7.70
C TYR A 210 15.87 29.07 6.67
N LYS A 211 16.39 28.21 5.78
CA LYS A 211 17.30 28.63 4.70
C LYS A 211 16.57 29.21 3.49
N MET A 212 15.26 28.97 3.38
CA MET A 212 14.47 29.40 2.24
C MET A 212 14.10 30.89 2.33
N THR A 213 14.27 31.58 1.21
CA THR A 213 13.67 32.91 1.01
C THR A 213 12.20 32.78 0.58
N PRO A 214 11.39 33.86 0.64
CA PRO A 214 9.98 33.83 0.24
C PRO A 214 9.73 33.31 -1.19
N TRP A 215 10.71 33.43 -2.08
CA TRP A 215 10.61 32.94 -3.47
C TRP A 215 10.74 31.42 -3.61
N HIS A 216 11.39 30.75 -2.66
CA HIS A 216 11.59 29.31 -2.74
C HIS A 216 10.28 28.54 -2.49
N GLY A 217 9.36 29.08 -1.69
CA GLY A 217 8.06 28.45 -1.43
C GLY A 217 7.25 28.24 -2.72
N PRO A 218 6.92 29.31 -3.47
CA PRO A 218 6.26 29.20 -4.77
C PRO A 218 7.02 28.35 -5.79
N LEU A 219 8.36 28.44 -5.80
CA LEU A 219 9.20 27.63 -6.69
C LEU A 219 9.05 26.12 -6.38
N MET A 220 9.06 25.74 -5.10
CA MET A 220 8.88 24.36 -4.68
C MET A 220 7.47 23.85 -5.00
N ILE A 221 6.43 24.67 -4.79
CA ILE A 221 5.05 24.34 -5.20
C ILE A 221 5.00 24.07 -6.71
N ALA A 222 5.57 24.97 -7.52
CA ALA A 222 5.61 24.83 -8.97
C ALA A 222 6.40 23.57 -9.40
N ALA A 223 7.53 23.30 -8.76
CA ALA A 223 8.33 22.10 -9.02
C ALA A 223 7.57 20.82 -8.66
N SER A 224 6.90 20.77 -7.51
CA SER A 224 6.04 19.64 -7.11
C SER A 224 4.93 19.39 -8.13
N LEU A 225 4.22 20.44 -8.54
CA LEU A 225 3.15 20.33 -9.54
C LEU A 225 3.69 19.87 -10.89
N ALA A 226 4.85 20.38 -11.32
CA ALA A 226 5.48 20.00 -12.57
C ALA A 226 5.90 18.52 -12.55
N VAL A 227 6.49 18.04 -11.46
CA VAL A 227 6.86 16.62 -11.31
C VAL A 227 5.62 15.74 -11.30
N MET A 228 4.61 16.06 -10.48
CA MET A 228 3.35 15.31 -10.46
C MET A 228 2.68 15.25 -11.83
N HIS A 229 2.60 16.39 -12.52
CA HIS A 229 2.01 16.45 -13.85
C HIS A 229 2.84 15.65 -14.86
N GLY A 230 4.17 15.67 -14.74
CA GLY A 230 5.08 14.85 -15.55
C GLY A 230 4.80 13.36 -15.41
N PHE A 231 4.57 12.85 -14.20
CA PHE A 231 4.16 11.46 -13.97
C PHE A 231 2.80 11.14 -14.62
N VAL A 232 1.83 12.05 -14.49
CA VAL A 232 0.51 11.90 -15.15
C VAL A 232 0.63 11.86 -16.67
N TYR A 233 1.46 12.73 -17.25
CA TYR A 233 1.66 12.80 -18.70
C TYR A 233 2.43 11.60 -19.25
N ALA A 234 3.46 11.13 -18.54
CA ALA A 234 4.20 9.92 -18.89
C ALA A 234 3.28 8.67 -18.93
N LEU A 235 2.27 8.63 -18.06
CA LEU A 235 1.22 7.60 -18.07
C LEU A 235 0.24 7.74 -19.24
N SER A 236 -0.16 8.96 -19.61
CA SER A 236 -0.99 9.18 -20.81
C SER A 236 -0.33 8.69 -22.10
N PHE A 237 1.00 8.58 -22.15
CA PHE A 237 1.74 7.99 -23.27
C PHE A 237 1.83 6.45 -23.26
N LYS A 238 1.71 5.80 -22.08
CA LYS A 238 1.78 4.33 -21.97
C LYS A 238 0.42 3.64 -21.97
N GLY A 239 -0.68 4.36 -21.71
CA GLY A 239 -2.03 3.79 -21.56
C GLY A 239 -3.14 4.44 -22.40
N SER A 240 -2.82 5.16 -23.49
CA SER A 240 -3.85 5.82 -24.31
C SER A 240 -4.53 4.86 -25.29
N HIS A 241 -5.46 4.06 -24.77
CA HIS A 241 -6.80 3.86 -25.36
C HIS A 241 -7.78 3.93 -24.18
N ASP A 242 -8.07 5.14 -23.66
CA ASP A 242 -9.32 5.44 -22.91
C ASP A 242 -9.42 6.83 -22.26
N LEU A 243 -8.54 7.78 -22.58
CA LEU A 243 -8.99 9.17 -22.55
C LEU A 243 -9.73 9.39 -23.86
N ALA A 244 -11.08 9.28 -23.83
CA ALA A 244 -11.96 9.55 -24.95
C ALA A 244 -11.37 10.64 -25.86
N GLU A 245 -11.15 10.30 -27.13
CA GLU A 245 -10.52 11.16 -28.14
C GLU A 245 -11.07 12.59 -28.01
N GLY A 246 -10.23 13.53 -27.53
CA GLY A 246 -10.61 14.95 -27.35
C GLY A 246 -10.64 15.50 -25.92
N THR A 247 -10.30 14.72 -24.88
CA THR A 247 -10.22 15.27 -23.51
C THR A 247 -9.00 16.20 -23.36
N PRO A 248 -9.16 17.49 -22.99
CA PRO A 248 -8.04 18.42 -22.87
C PRO A 248 -7.06 18.00 -21.76
N SER A 249 -5.74 18.15 -21.97
CA SER A 249 -4.69 17.84 -20.98
C SER A 249 -4.87 18.58 -19.64
N TRP A 250 -5.59 19.70 -19.64
CA TRP A 250 -5.97 20.45 -18.45
C TRP A 250 -6.90 19.66 -17.52
N HIS A 251 -7.73 18.76 -18.05
CA HIS A 251 -8.64 17.95 -17.25
C HIS A 251 -7.89 17.01 -16.31
N ALA A 252 -6.82 16.38 -16.80
CA ALA A 252 -5.96 15.52 -15.98
C ALA A 252 -5.20 16.33 -14.91
N PHE A 253 -4.76 17.55 -15.25
CA PHE A 253 -4.13 18.47 -14.29
C PHE A 253 -5.09 18.83 -13.14
N VAL A 254 -6.32 19.23 -13.46
CA VAL A 254 -7.30 19.65 -12.45
C VAL A 254 -7.84 18.47 -11.64
N ARG A 255 -8.00 17.29 -12.24
CA ARG A 255 -8.61 16.14 -11.56
C ARG A 255 -7.61 15.35 -10.70
N PHE A 256 -6.34 15.31 -11.10
CA PHE A 256 -5.33 14.48 -10.45
C PHE A 256 -4.14 15.27 -9.89
N THR A 257 -3.56 16.18 -10.67
CA THR A 257 -2.36 16.92 -10.20
C THR A 257 -2.69 17.86 -9.03
N LEU A 258 -3.72 18.71 -9.17
CA LEU A 258 -4.09 19.67 -8.13
C LEU A 258 -4.60 18.97 -6.84
N PRO A 259 -5.59 18.06 -6.87
CA PRO A 259 -6.03 17.32 -5.69
C PRO A 259 -4.91 16.51 -5.07
N GLY A 260 -4.07 15.88 -5.90
CA GLY A 260 -2.89 15.15 -5.45
C GLY A 260 -1.90 16.00 -4.67
N TYR A 261 -1.61 17.21 -5.13
CA TYR A 261 -0.73 18.14 -4.42
C TYR A 261 -1.36 18.61 -3.10
N VAL A 262 -2.66 18.89 -3.09
CA VAL A 262 -3.39 19.24 -1.86
C VAL A 262 -3.32 18.09 -0.85
N ILE A 263 -3.55 16.85 -1.29
CA ILE A 263 -3.41 15.65 -0.46
C ILE A 263 -1.98 15.54 0.08
N ALA A 264 -0.97 15.69 -0.77
CA ALA A 264 0.43 15.65 -0.34
C ALA A 264 0.74 16.72 0.72
N GLY A 265 0.20 17.93 0.57
CA GLY A 265 0.32 19.01 1.55
C GLY A 265 -0.39 18.72 2.87
N LEU A 266 -1.61 18.18 2.83
CA LEU A 266 -2.34 17.78 4.03
C LEU A 266 -1.63 16.66 4.79
N ILE A 267 -1.14 15.65 4.07
CA ILE A 267 -0.35 14.56 4.65
C ILE A 267 0.96 15.08 5.23
N SER A 268 1.63 16.01 4.54
CA SER A 268 2.85 16.65 5.03
C SER A 268 2.62 17.42 6.32
N ALA A 269 1.55 18.22 6.38
CA ALA A 269 1.15 18.93 7.60
C ALA A 269 0.83 17.96 8.75
N TYR A 270 0.09 16.88 8.46
CA TYR A 270 -0.21 15.84 9.45
C TYR A 270 1.05 15.16 9.98
N CYS A 271 2.00 14.79 9.11
CA CYS A 271 3.25 14.16 9.53
C CYS A 271 4.11 15.10 10.38
N LEU A 272 4.29 16.35 9.97
CA LEU A 272 5.07 17.34 10.74
C LEU A 272 4.44 17.58 12.12
N TRP A 273 3.12 17.67 12.18
CA TRP A 273 2.39 17.78 13.45
C TRP A 273 2.59 16.53 14.32
N THR A 274 2.47 15.33 13.74
CA THR A 274 2.64 14.07 14.47
C THR A 274 4.02 13.96 15.12
N PHE A 275 5.08 14.40 14.42
CA PHE A 275 6.47 14.33 14.89
C PHE A 275 6.97 15.58 15.62
N HIS A 276 6.06 16.42 16.13
CA HIS A 276 6.40 17.62 16.93
C HIS A 276 7.22 18.67 16.18
N ARG A 277 7.27 18.60 14.84
CA ARG A 277 8.03 19.55 14.00
C ARG A 277 7.30 20.89 13.77
N THR A 278 6.07 21.01 14.27
CA THR A 278 5.28 22.26 14.24
C THR A 278 5.19 22.98 15.58
N ASP A 279 5.73 22.38 16.65
CA ASP A 279 5.61 22.93 18.00
C ASP A 279 6.55 24.14 18.17
N ASP A 280 6.08 25.17 18.88
CA ASP A 280 6.83 26.41 19.21
C ASP A 280 7.43 27.21 18.04
N ILE A 281 6.95 27.00 16.80
CA ILE A 281 7.38 27.75 15.61
C ILE A 281 6.25 28.58 14.98
N GLY A 282 6.63 29.66 14.29
CA GLY A 282 5.69 30.58 13.66
C GLY A 282 4.92 29.96 12.47
N SER A 283 3.71 30.43 12.20
CA SER A 283 2.83 29.92 11.14
C SER A 283 3.46 29.96 9.74
N THR A 284 4.23 31.00 9.43
CA THR A 284 4.98 31.09 8.16
C THR A 284 6.04 29.99 8.05
N GLN A 285 6.72 29.67 9.15
CA GLN A 285 7.72 28.61 9.17
C GLN A 285 7.09 27.24 8.97
N ILE A 286 5.95 26.99 9.65
CA ILE A 286 5.15 25.77 9.47
C ILE A 286 4.76 25.62 8.00
N LEU A 287 4.24 26.68 7.37
CA LEU A 287 3.86 26.65 5.96
C LEU A 287 5.03 26.30 5.05
N MET A 288 6.20 26.88 5.29
CA MET A 288 7.41 26.59 4.51
C MET A 288 7.88 25.14 4.71
N ALA A 289 7.88 24.63 5.94
CA ALA A 289 8.20 23.23 6.23
C ALA A 289 7.23 22.26 5.56
N VAL A 290 5.92 22.59 5.56
CA VAL A 290 4.90 21.83 4.83
C VAL A 290 5.20 21.83 3.34
N VAL A 291 5.55 22.97 2.74
CA VAL A 291 5.90 23.05 1.30
C VAL A 291 7.13 22.20 0.97
N VAL A 292 8.16 22.23 1.83
CA VAL A 292 9.37 21.40 1.66
C VAL A 292 9.00 19.91 1.68
N LEU A 293 8.24 19.46 2.68
CA LEU A 293 7.85 18.06 2.81
C LEU A 293 6.82 17.63 1.76
N SER A 294 6.01 18.57 1.26
CA SER A 294 5.07 18.32 0.17
C SER A 294 5.78 17.93 -1.12
N PHE A 295 7.06 18.24 -1.29
CA PHE A 295 7.81 17.86 -2.47
C PHE A 295 8.03 16.34 -2.58
N PRO A 296 8.69 15.64 -1.63
CA PRO A 296 8.73 14.18 -1.65
C PRO A 296 7.34 13.56 -1.53
N GLY A 297 6.42 14.17 -0.77
CA GLY A 297 5.03 13.72 -0.69
C GLY A 297 4.32 13.73 -2.06
N ALA A 298 4.52 14.77 -2.86
CA ALA A 298 3.97 14.89 -4.21
C ALA A 298 4.53 13.82 -5.16
N ILE A 299 5.83 13.52 -5.05
CA ILE A 299 6.45 12.41 -5.80
C ILE A 299 5.81 11.09 -5.40
N GLY A 300 5.64 10.84 -4.10
CA GLY A 300 4.98 9.64 -3.58
C GLY A 300 3.54 9.50 -4.08
N ALA A 301 2.76 10.58 -4.03
CA ALA A 301 1.39 10.62 -4.54
C ALA A 301 1.31 10.28 -6.02
N ALA A 302 2.21 10.84 -6.82
CA ALA A 302 2.26 10.57 -8.26
C ALA A 302 2.75 9.15 -8.59
N ALA A 303 3.74 8.64 -7.85
CA ALA A 303 4.29 7.30 -8.05
C ALA A 303 3.30 6.21 -7.66
N ALA A 304 2.51 6.39 -6.60
CA ALA A 304 1.45 5.45 -6.22
C ALA A 304 0.42 5.21 -7.34
N ARG A 305 0.24 6.20 -8.23
CA ARG A 305 -0.62 6.08 -9.41
C ARG A 305 0.01 5.26 -10.54
N LEU A 306 1.34 5.12 -10.59
CA LEU A 306 2.01 4.22 -11.55
C LEU A 306 1.77 2.74 -11.22
N ILE A 307 1.37 2.44 -9.99
CA ILE A 307 1.18 1.08 -9.48
C ILE A 307 -0.26 0.60 -9.78
N LEU A 308 -1.18 1.53 -10.05
CA LEU A 308 -2.53 1.27 -10.54
C LEU A 308 -2.50 0.93 -12.03
#